data_AF-A0A813HIR5-F1
#
_entry.id   AF-A0A813HIR5-F1
#
_cell.length_a   1.000
_cell.length_b   1.000
_cell.length_c   1.000
_cell.angle_alpha   90.00
_cell.angle_beta   90.00
_cell.angle_gamma   90.00
#
_symmetry.space_group_name_H-M   'P 1'
#
loop_
_entity.id
_entity.type
_entity.pdbx_description
1 polymer ?
#
loop_
_entity_poly.entity_id
_entity_poly.type
_entity_poly.pdbx_seq_one_letter_code
_entity_poly.pdbx_strand_id
1 'polypeptide(L)'
;MRGRLKELARRAQRGSDVLLKSLLRRWEGSRIGPKTTMSDAKEGGMKQLALRTPGAADAGPGSALVVGSLQLPRRRSRGLICRADERVEEVKVEVDLDAPEEPEDEVVLALGDEFHDVRLNIVSHAGLICEVLSVDGLVHSLLHTVQNLIMDNHWRIRQSVVEQVPKLSKLFGMEMFQAKLETIFLSSLRDSVHSVRQAAIQHLAEIADTFGADWTVTHLLPKLVDQYSASVGYANRVTTLHVLPQVSGVMTPELINQYIVPLLIKATKDSVPNVRFCACRTIMWMMEHHNLGSQTIGTVIKPCLLELEHDSDIDVQYYAQRALLLCNN
;
A
#
# COMPACT_ATOMS: atom_id res chain seq x y z
N MET A 1 -22.25 -4.13 12.00
CA MET A 1 -21.17 -3.31 12.59
C MET A 1 -20.49 -3.94 13.82
N ARG A 2 -21.18 -4.15 14.97
CA ARG A 2 -20.58 -4.66 16.24
C ARG A 2 -19.84 -6.00 16.15
N GLY A 3 -20.33 -6.95 15.34
CA GLY A 3 -19.68 -8.26 15.17
C GLY A 3 -18.42 -8.23 14.31
N ARG A 4 -18.40 -7.36 13.28
CA ARG A 4 -17.28 -7.24 12.33
C ARG A 4 -16.09 -6.48 12.92
N LEU A 5 -16.36 -5.43 13.70
CA LEU A 5 -15.35 -4.71 14.49
C LEU A 5 -14.68 -5.59 15.56
N LYS A 6 -15.44 -6.47 16.24
CA LYS A 6 -14.89 -7.44 17.20
C LYS A 6 -14.01 -8.49 16.54
N GLU A 7 -14.32 -8.90 15.31
CA GLU A 7 -13.50 -9.85 14.55
C GLU A 7 -12.22 -9.20 14.02
N LEU A 8 -12.29 -7.92 13.62
CA LEU A 8 -11.12 -7.10 13.29
C LEU A 8 -10.21 -6.87 14.50
N ALA A 9 -10.76 -6.64 15.69
CA ALA A 9 -10.00 -6.53 16.94
C ALA A 9 -9.22 -7.82 17.28
N ARG A 10 -9.82 -8.99 17.04
CA ARG A 10 -9.17 -10.30 17.21
C ARG A 10 -8.09 -10.57 16.17
N ARG A 11 -8.23 -10.04 14.95
CA ARG A 11 -7.22 -10.10 13.89
C ARG A 11 -6.05 -9.15 14.17
N ALA A 12 -6.35 -7.94 14.64
CA ALA A 12 -5.39 -6.92 15.07
C ALA A 12 -4.55 -7.34 16.29
N GLN A 13 -5.13 -8.10 17.24
CA GLN A 13 -4.39 -8.63 18.39
C GLN A 13 -3.26 -9.60 18.03
N ARG A 14 -3.32 -10.23 16.85
CA ARG A 14 -2.29 -11.15 16.34
C ARG A 14 -1.14 -10.43 15.61
N GLY A 15 -1.33 -9.16 15.25
CA GLY A 15 -0.29 -8.28 14.68
C GLY A 15 0.22 -7.27 15.70
N SER A 16 1.47 -6.84 15.57
CA SER A 16 2.11 -5.84 16.44
C SER A 16 1.67 -4.40 16.14
N ASP A 17 0.40 -4.18 15.80
CA ASP A 17 -0.05 -2.86 15.34
C ASP A 17 -0.61 -2.01 16.49
N VAL A 18 0.14 -0.98 16.87
CA VAL A 18 -0.13 -0.14 18.04
C VAL A 18 -1.26 0.86 17.76
N LEU A 19 -1.41 1.31 16.51
CA LEU A 19 -2.37 2.34 16.12
C LEU A 19 -3.78 1.76 16.07
N LEU A 20 -3.94 0.58 15.46
CA LEU A 20 -5.23 -0.13 15.42
C LEU A 20 -5.67 -0.55 16.83
N LYS A 21 -4.73 -0.93 17.71
CA LYS A 21 -5.01 -1.20 19.13
C LYS A 21 -5.34 0.07 19.93
N SER A 22 -4.83 1.24 19.53
CA SER A 22 -5.16 2.53 20.14
C SER A 22 -6.57 2.96 19.75
N LEU A 23 -6.87 2.92 18.45
CA LEU A 23 -8.20 3.22 17.89
C LEU A 23 -9.27 2.26 18.44
N LEU A 24 -8.98 0.96 18.54
CA LEU A 24 -9.89 -0.02 19.14
C LEU A 24 -10.10 0.19 20.65
N ARG A 25 -9.04 0.51 21.41
CA ARG A 25 -9.17 0.77 22.85
C ARG A 25 -9.94 2.06 23.14
N ARG A 26 -9.76 3.09 22.31
CA ARG A 26 -10.51 4.35 22.39
C ARG A 26 -11.98 4.13 22.02
N TRP A 27 -12.26 3.33 20.99
CA TRP A 27 -13.61 2.90 20.62
C TRP A 27 -14.32 2.03 21.68
N GLU A 28 -13.61 1.12 22.34
CA GLU A 28 -14.15 0.34 23.46
C GLU A 28 -14.37 1.20 24.72
N GLY A 29 -13.52 2.21 24.94
CA GLY A 29 -13.60 3.18 26.04
C GLY A 29 -14.85 4.07 25.97
N SER A 30 -15.20 4.59 24.79
CA SER A 30 -16.40 5.43 24.57
C SER A 30 -17.74 4.69 24.75
N ARG A 31 -17.74 3.39 25.06
CA ARG A 31 -18.97 2.59 25.30
C ARG A 31 -19.20 2.20 26.75
N ILE A 32 -18.23 2.39 27.63
CA ILE A 32 -18.44 2.16 29.06
C ILE A 32 -18.99 3.46 29.65
N GLY A 33 -20.27 3.73 29.39
CA GLY A 33 -21.03 4.65 30.23
C GLY A 33 -20.92 4.21 31.70
N PRO A 34 -21.07 5.13 32.66
CA PRO A 34 -20.86 4.82 34.07
C PRO A 34 -21.71 3.61 34.47
N LYS A 35 -21.05 2.54 34.92
CA LYS A 35 -21.74 1.42 35.55
C LYS A 35 -22.38 1.95 36.84
N THR A 36 -23.66 2.30 36.78
CA THR A 36 -24.51 2.32 37.97
C THR A 36 -24.55 0.91 38.52
N THR A 37 -23.67 0.63 39.47
CA THR A 37 -23.79 -0.55 40.33
C THR A 37 -24.70 -0.13 41.47
N MET A 38 -25.99 -0.48 41.35
CA MET A 38 -26.78 -0.72 42.55
C MET A 38 -26.21 -1.98 43.20
N SER A 39 -25.64 -1.83 44.38
CA SER A 39 -25.47 -2.95 45.31
C SER A 39 -25.56 -2.44 46.74
N ASP A 40 -26.50 -3.02 47.46
CA ASP A 40 -26.70 -2.94 48.89
C ASP A 40 -25.40 -3.02 49.69
N ALA A 41 -25.26 -2.13 50.68
CA ALA A 41 -24.41 -2.38 51.84
C ALA A 41 -25.04 -1.74 53.08
N LYS A 42 -25.54 -2.61 53.95
CA LYS A 42 -26.01 -2.34 55.32
C LYS A 42 -24.87 -1.82 56.21
N GLU A 43 -25.28 -0.96 57.16
CA GLU A 43 -24.82 -0.78 58.55
C GLU A 43 -23.33 -0.90 58.93
N GLY A 44 -22.84 0.17 59.57
CA GLY A 44 -22.10 0.07 60.84
C GLY A 44 -20.62 0.47 60.82
N GLY A 45 -20.29 1.61 61.43
CA GLY A 45 -18.94 1.85 61.96
C GLY A 45 -18.39 3.27 61.81
N MET A 46 -18.63 4.12 62.81
CA MET A 46 -17.93 5.40 63.02
C MET A 46 -16.40 5.23 63.06
N LYS A 47 -15.68 6.17 62.44
CA LYS A 47 -14.50 6.85 63.02
C LYS A 47 -14.23 8.17 62.28
N GLN A 48 -14.31 9.27 63.04
CA GLN A 48 -13.88 10.62 62.66
C GLN A 48 -12.35 10.72 62.62
N LEU A 49 -11.81 11.52 61.70
CA LEU A 49 -10.77 12.50 62.04
C LEU A 49 -10.77 13.67 61.03
N ALA A 50 -10.75 14.88 61.58
CA ALA A 50 -10.96 16.16 60.92
C ALA A 50 -9.68 16.74 60.28
N LEU A 51 -9.81 17.70 59.35
CA LEU A 51 -9.33 19.10 59.49
C LEU A 51 -9.39 19.92 58.17
N ARG A 52 -10.13 21.03 58.24
CA ARG A 52 -9.93 22.39 57.66
C ARG A 52 -9.71 22.60 56.14
N THR A 53 -10.65 23.37 55.59
CA THR A 53 -10.60 24.22 54.37
C THR A 53 -9.75 25.50 54.60
N PRO A 54 -9.25 26.26 53.58
CA PRO A 54 -10.12 27.09 52.71
C PRO A 54 -9.66 27.27 51.24
N GLY A 55 -10.62 27.52 50.34
CA GLY A 55 -10.39 28.22 49.06
C GLY A 55 -10.81 27.49 47.80
N ALA A 56 -12.11 27.19 47.64
CA ALA A 56 -12.70 26.86 46.35
C ALA A 56 -13.70 27.96 45.97
N ALA A 57 -13.46 28.64 44.86
CA ALA A 57 -14.48 29.39 44.13
C ALA A 57 -14.50 28.83 42.70
N ASP A 58 -15.68 28.35 42.33
CA ASP A 58 -16.17 27.99 40.99
C ASP A 58 -15.35 27.03 40.11
N ALA A 59 -15.72 25.74 40.20
CA ALA A 59 -15.75 24.85 39.05
C ALA A 59 -17.07 24.04 39.11
N GLY A 60 -17.88 24.15 38.07
CA GLY A 60 -19.15 23.42 37.92
C GLY A 60 -18.97 21.90 37.77
N PRO A 61 -20.06 21.11 37.84
CA PRO A 61 -19.97 19.66 37.85
C PRO A 61 -19.72 19.14 36.42
N GLY A 62 -18.52 18.62 36.14
CA GLY A 62 -18.27 17.99 34.83
C GLY A 62 -16.83 17.54 34.51
N SER A 63 -15.82 17.90 35.30
CA SER A 63 -14.41 17.55 34.99
C SER A 63 -13.91 16.37 35.84
N ALA A 64 -13.71 15.21 35.21
CA ALA A 64 -12.97 14.11 35.81
C ALA A 64 -11.47 14.22 35.43
N LEU A 65 -10.64 14.56 36.41
CA LEU A 65 -9.19 14.66 36.27
C LEU A 65 -8.58 13.25 36.17
N VAL A 66 -8.18 12.82 34.97
CA VAL A 66 -7.39 11.57 34.80
C VAL A 66 -5.91 11.94 34.71
N VAL A 67 -5.17 11.70 35.80
CA VAL A 67 -3.72 11.85 35.84
C VAL A 67 -3.08 10.53 35.38
N GLY A 68 -2.50 10.51 34.18
CA GLY A 68 -1.80 9.35 33.64
C GLY A 68 -0.35 9.65 33.31
N SER A 69 0.59 9.02 34.02
CA SER A 69 2.03 9.12 33.74
C SER A 69 2.43 8.09 32.68
N LEU A 70 2.96 8.52 31.53
CA LEU A 70 3.48 7.61 30.49
C LEU A 70 5.02 7.61 30.52
N GLN A 71 5.63 6.54 31.01
CA GLN A 71 7.07 6.29 30.88
C GLN A 71 7.35 5.57 29.55
N LEU A 72 8.09 6.22 28.65
CA LEU A 72 8.54 5.63 27.38
C LEU A 72 9.84 4.81 27.55
N PRO A 73 10.07 3.73 26.77
CA PRO A 73 11.28 2.93 26.88
C PRO A 73 12.48 3.61 26.19
N ARG A 74 13.60 3.69 26.92
CA ARG A 74 14.88 4.27 26.44
C ARG A 74 15.51 3.43 25.31
N ARG A 75 15.77 4.03 24.14
CA ARG A 75 16.77 3.51 23.19
C ARG A 75 18.14 4.11 23.49
N ARG A 76 19.13 3.25 23.72
CA ARG A 76 20.55 3.60 23.85
C ARG A 76 21.13 3.94 22.48
N SER A 77 21.65 5.15 22.33
CA SER A 77 22.67 5.48 21.33
C SER A 77 23.83 6.18 22.05
N ARG A 78 25.03 5.66 21.84
CA ARG A 78 26.28 6.11 22.46
C ARG A 78 26.66 7.52 22.02
N GLY A 79 27.08 8.34 22.98
CA GLY A 79 28.10 9.38 22.79
C GLY A 79 27.61 10.81 22.61
N LEU A 80 27.31 11.48 23.72
CA LEU A 80 27.74 12.85 24.05
C LEU A 80 27.10 13.26 25.38
N ILE A 81 27.93 13.80 26.28
CA ILE A 81 27.53 14.22 27.63
C ILE A 81 26.87 15.59 27.50
N CYS A 82 25.55 15.64 27.63
CA CYS A 82 24.80 16.86 27.97
C CYS A 82 23.97 16.54 29.21
N ARG A 83 24.30 17.15 30.35
CA ARG A 83 23.42 17.16 31.54
C ARG A 83 22.17 17.97 31.18
N ALA A 84 21.09 17.29 30.84
CA ALA A 84 19.78 17.91 30.68
C ALA A 84 19.15 18.09 32.06
N ASP A 85 18.83 19.34 32.39
CA ASP A 85 18.05 19.74 33.54
C ASP A 85 16.63 19.14 33.38
N GLU A 86 16.20 18.32 34.34
CA GLU A 86 14.89 17.67 34.37
C GLU A 86 13.82 18.70 34.72
N ARG A 87 13.28 19.39 33.71
CA ARG A 87 11.96 20.03 33.82
C ARG A 87 11.05 19.46 32.74
N VAL A 88 10.24 18.50 33.17
CA VAL A 88 9.06 18.07 32.43
C VAL A 88 8.09 19.25 32.47
N GLU A 89 7.92 19.96 31.37
CA GLU A 89 6.75 20.83 31.22
C GLU A 89 5.51 19.93 31.16
N GLU A 90 4.66 20.02 32.18
CA GLU A 90 3.35 19.39 32.20
C GLU A 90 2.50 20.02 31.09
N VAL A 91 2.41 19.37 29.94
CA VAL A 91 1.43 19.70 28.92
C VAL A 91 0.07 19.22 29.44
N LYS A 92 -0.72 20.15 29.98
CA LYS A 92 -2.14 19.91 30.29
C LYS A 92 -2.89 19.74 28.97
N VAL A 93 -3.30 18.51 28.69
CA VAL A 93 -4.26 18.22 27.62
C VAL A 93 -5.63 18.16 28.27
N GLU A 94 -6.41 19.24 28.15
CA GLU A 94 -7.84 19.21 28.45
C GLU A 94 -8.53 18.45 27.32
N VAL A 95 -9.16 17.32 27.66
CA VAL A 95 -9.95 16.51 26.71
C VAL A 95 -11.42 16.80 26.99
N ASP A 96 -12.08 17.42 26.03
CA ASP A 96 -13.52 17.66 26.08
C ASP A 96 -14.26 16.32 25.95
N LEU A 97 -15.05 15.97 26.96
CA LEU A 97 -15.76 14.69 27.05
C LEU A 97 -17.14 14.73 26.35
N ASP A 98 -17.56 15.90 25.87
CA ASP A 98 -18.87 16.13 25.24
C ASP A 98 -18.83 16.24 23.71
N ALA A 99 -17.66 16.06 23.07
CA ALA A 99 -17.57 16.08 21.61
C ALA A 99 -18.02 14.73 21.01
N PRO A 100 -19.13 14.67 20.23
CA PRO A 100 -19.42 13.50 19.42
C PRO A 100 -18.53 13.55 18.17
N GLU A 101 -17.22 13.32 18.32
CA GLU A 101 -16.37 13.11 17.15
C GLU A 101 -16.63 11.68 16.65
N GLU A 102 -17.37 11.57 15.55
CA GLU A 102 -17.55 10.31 14.85
C GLU A 102 -16.16 9.76 14.50
N PRO A 103 -15.91 8.44 14.55
CA PRO A 103 -14.59 7.85 14.29
C PRO A 103 -14.05 8.17 12.89
N GLU A 104 -14.91 8.67 11.99
CA GLU A 104 -14.56 9.18 10.67
C GLU A 104 -13.78 10.51 10.74
N ASP A 105 -14.14 11.40 11.67
CA ASP A 105 -13.50 12.72 11.82
C ASP A 105 -12.06 12.57 12.33
N GLU A 106 -11.82 11.66 13.28
CA GLU A 106 -10.46 11.32 13.73
C GLU A 106 -9.60 10.76 12.58
N VAL A 107 -10.18 9.93 11.70
CA VAL A 107 -9.45 9.38 10.55
C VAL A 107 -9.16 10.46 9.51
N VAL A 108 -10.11 11.36 9.25
CA VAL A 108 -9.90 12.51 8.34
C VAL A 108 -8.82 13.44 8.88
N LEU A 109 -8.81 13.70 10.19
CA LEU A 109 -7.76 14.47 10.84
C LEU A 109 -6.39 13.79 10.70
N ALA A 110 -6.31 12.48 10.95
CA ALA A 110 -5.06 11.72 10.81
C ALA A 110 -4.57 11.62 9.35
N LEU A 111 -5.48 11.63 8.37
CA LEU A 111 -5.14 11.71 6.95
C LEU A 111 -4.52 13.05 6.57
N GLY A 112 -4.83 14.12 7.31
CA GLY A 112 -4.29 15.47 7.16
C GLY A 112 -3.11 15.80 8.07
N ASP A 113 -2.61 14.84 8.86
CA ASP A 113 -1.53 15.03 9.84
C ASP A 113 -0.24 15.53 9.16
N GLU A 114 0.55 16.39 9.82
CA GLU A 114 1.81 16.92 9.27
C GLU A 114 2.89 15.84 9.13
N PHE A 115 2.87 14.82 10.01
CA PHE A 115 3.82 13.73 10.04
C PHE A 115 3.46 12.63 9.04
N HIS A 116 4.40 12.36 8.15
CA HIS A 116 4.25 11.38 7.08
C HIS A 116 4.03 9.96 7.60
N ASP A 117 4.64 9.59 8.74
CA ASP A 117 4.47 8.27 9.36
C ASP A 117 3.02 8.05 9.83
N VAL A 118 2.32 9.10 10.27
CA VAL A 118 0.91 9.01 10.68
C VAL A 118 0.06 8.75 9.44
N ARG A 119 0.20 9.57 8.40
CA ARG A 119 -0.54 9.39 7.15
C ARG A 119 -0.27 8.02 6.50
N LEU A 120 0.97 7.55 6.55
CA LEU A 120 1.38 6.23 6.05
C LEU A 120 0.69 5.09 6.80
N ASN A 121 0.64 5.19 8.14
CA ASN A 121 -0.04 4.18 8.96
C ASN A 121 -1.52 4.10 8.62
N ILE A 122 -2.18 5.24 8.38
CA ILE A 122 -3.59 5.26 7.95
C ILE A 122 -3.75 4.62 6.56
N VAL A 123 -2.91 4.99 5.58
CA VAL A 123 -2.98 4.41 4.23
C VAL A 123 -2.71 2.90 4.24
N SER A 124 -1.76 2.43 5.07
CA SER A 124 -1.45 1.01 5.24
C SER A 124 -2.63 0.19 5.75
N HIS A 125 -3.58 0.84 6.43
CA HIS A 125 -4.80 0.24 6.96
C HIS A 125 -6.06 0.70 6.22
N ALA A 126 -5.94 1.48 5.14
CA ALA A 126 -7.06 2.08 4.42
C ALA A 126 -8.10 1.05 4.00
N GLY A 127 -7.66 -0.14 3.59
CA GLY A 127 -8.57 -1.22 3.23
C GLY A 127 -9.52 -1.62 4.38
N LEU A 128 -8.96 -1.78 5.58
CA LEU A 128 -9.73 -2.13 6.78
C LEU A 128 -10.63 -0.97 7.22
N ILE A 129 -10.12 0.26 7.12
CA ILE A 129 -10.84 1.47 7.50
C ILE A 129 -12.08 1.63 6.61
N CYS A 130 -11.93 1.50 5.28
CA CYS A 130 -13.03 1.56 4.32
C CYS A 130 -14.07 0.46 4.55
N GLU A 131 -13.65 -0.78 4.84
CA GLU A 131 -14.56 -1.89 5.15
C GLU A 131 -15.43 -1.64 6.39
N VAL A 132 -14.92 -0.90 7.36
CA VAL A 132 -15.60 -0.64 8.64
C VAL A 132 -16.47 0.60 8.60
N LEU A 133 -15.97 1.67 7.98
CA LEU A 133 -16.57 3.00 8.08
C LEU A 133 -17.56 3.28 6.95
N SER A 134 -17.40 2.72 5.73
CA SER A 134 -18.41 2.84 4.64
C SER A 134 -18.98 4.25 4.42
N VAL A 135 -18.12 5.28 4.37
CA VAL A 135 -18.55 6.69 4.23
C VAL A 135 -17.91 7.37 3.02
N ASP A 136 -18.75 8.01 2.20
CA ASP A 136 -18.36 8.71 0.97
C ASP A 136 -17.36 9.86 1.22
N GLY A 137 -17.50 10.58 2.33
CA GLY A 137 -16.59 11.67 2.72
C GLY A 137 -15.15 11.19 3.01
N LEU A 138 -15.02 10.03 3.66
CA LEU A 138 -13.73 9.42 3.95
C LEU A 138 -12.99 8.99 2.67
N VAL A 139 -13.72 8.52 1.67
CA VAL A 139 -13.15 8.11 0.38
C VAL A 139 -12.45 9.29 -0.31
N HIS A 140 -13.06 10.48 -0.30
CA HIS A 140 -12.46 11.66 -0.91
C HIS A 140 -11.14 12.05 -0.23
N SER A 141 -11.15 12.17 1.10
CA SER A 141 -9.95 12.51 1.89
C SER A 141 -8.85 11.46 1.71
N LEU A 142 -9.20 10.18 1.75
CA LEU A 142 -8.26 9.08 1.56
C LEU A 142 -7.63 9.11 0.17
N LEU A 143 -8.43 9.30 -0.89
CA LEU A 143 -7.92 9.41 -2.26
C LEU A 143 -6.95 10.58 -2.40
N HIS A 144 -7.28 11.73 -1.82
CA HIS A 144 -6.39 12.89 -1.82
C HIS A 144 -5.06 12.58 -1.12
N THR A 145 -5.10 11.96 0.06
CA THR A 145 -3.89 11.56 0.79
C THR A 145 -3.06 10.55 0.00
N VAL A 146 -3.68 9.54 -0.62
CA VAL A 146 -2.98 8.56 -1.48
C VAL A 146 -2.33 9.24 -2.68
N GLN A 147 -3.02 10.17 -3.34
CA GLN A 147 -2.49 10.94 -4.46
C GLN A 147 -1.27 11.78 -4.08
N ASN A 148 -1.24 12.33 -2.87
CA ASN A 148 -0.10 13.08 -2.37
C ASN A 148 1.08 12.16 -1.99
N LEU A 149 0.81 11.08 -1.25
CA LEU A 149 1.86 10.20 -0.71
C LEU A 149 2.51 9.31 -1.78
N ILE A 150 1.82 8.99 -2.88
CA ILE A 150 2.44 8.21 -3.96
C ILE A 150 3.56 8.98 -4.68
N MET A 151 3.56 10.32 -4.57
CA MET A 151 4.56 11.22 -5.14
C MET A 151 5.55 11.75 -4.09
N ASP A 152 5.59 11.16 -2.90
CA ASP A 152 6.41 11.61 -1.78
C ASP A 152 7.92 11.61 -2.09
N ASN A 153 8.67 12.52 -1.48
CA ASN A 153 10.13 12.58 -1.63
C ASN A 153 10.83 11.30 -1.12
N HIS A 154 10.31 10.68 -0.06
CA HIS A 154 10.83 9.43 0.49
C HIS A 154 10.28 8.22 -0.27
N TRP A 155 11.17 7.51 -0.97
CA TRP A 155 10.81 6.35 -1.77
C TRP A 155 10.15 5.21 -0.99
N ARG A 156 10.43 5.07 0.31
CA ARG A 156 9.77 4.05 1.16
C ARG A 156 8.29 4.33 1.37
N ILE A 157 7.92 5.62 1.45
CA ILE A 157 6.52 6.04 1.52
C ILE A 157 5.85 5.72 0.20
N ARG A 158 6.45 6.15 -0.93
CA ARG A 158 5.93 5.84 -2.27
C ARG A 158 5.72 4.34 -2.47
N GLN A 159 6.71 3.52 -2.10
CA GLN A 159 6.60 2.06 -2.18
C GLN A 159 5.42 1.55 -1.34
N SER A 160 5.33 1.93 -0.07
CA SER A 160 4.28 1.44 0.82
C SER A 160 2.87 1.86 0.36
N VAL A 161 2.73 3.02 -0.29
CA VAL A 161 1.46 3.44 -0.89
C VAL A 161 1.11 2.57 -2.11
N VAL A 162 2.07 2.32 -3.00
CA VAL A 162 1.89 1.43 -4.17
C VAL A 162 1.40 0.04 -3.73
N GLU A 163 1.93 -0.47 -2.62
CA GLU A 163 1.54 -1.77 -2.04
C GLU A 163 0.06 -1.82 -1.58
N GLN A 164 -0.58 -0.68 -1.32
CA GLN A 164 -1.99 -0.64 -0.93
C GLN A 164 -2.95 -0.46 -2.11
N VAL A 165 -2.46 0.00 -3.27
CA VAL A 165 -3.32 0.35 -4.42
C VAL A 165 -4.19 -0.81 -4.89
N PRO A 166 -3.75 -2.09 -4.95
CA PRO A 166 -4.63 -3.19 -5.35
C PRO A 166 -5.83 -3.40 -4.41
N LYS A 167 -5.65 -3.15 -3.11
CA LYS A 167 -6.77 -3.25 -2.16
C LYS A 167 -7.75 -2.10 -2.38
N LEU A 168 -7.23 -0.90 -2.62
CA LEU A 168 -8.05 0.28 -2.93
C LEU A 168 -8.80 0.11 -4.26
N SER A 169 -8.17 -0.48 -5.29
CA SER A 169 -8.82 -0.73 -6.58
C SER A 169 -9.96 -1.74 -6.45
N LYS A 170 -9.81 -2.76 -5.60
CA LYS A 170 -10.88 -3.71 -5.26
C LYS A 170 -12.05 -3.02 -4.51
N LEU A 171 -11.75 -2.11 -3.59
CA LEU A 171 -12.77 -1.43 -2.79
C LEU A 171 -13.55 -0.38 -3.57
N PHE A 172 -12.85 0.43 -4.38
CA PHE A 172 -13.45 1.54 -5.11
C PHE A 172 -13.99 1.15 -6.48
N GLY A 173 -13.56 0.00 -7.01
CA GLY A 173 -13.93 -0.47 -8.33
C GLY A 173 -13.14 0.21 -9.45
N MET A 174 -13.38 -0.29 -10.67
CA MET A 174 -12.63 0.07 -11.88
C MET A 174 -12.76 1.54 -12.25
N GLU A 175 -13.98 2.09 -12.26
CA GLU A 175 -14.22 3.47 -12.70
C GLU A 175 -13.48 4.48 -11.82
N MET A 176 -13.55 4.32 -10.50
CA MET A 176 -12.88 5.22 -9.57
C MET A 176 -11.36 5.04 -9.62
N PHE A 177 -10.86 3.81 -9.77
CA PHE A 177 -9.44 3.57 -9.99
C PHE A 177 -8.93 4.30 -11.24
N GLN A 178 -9.58 4.11 -12.38
CA GLN A 178 -9.21 4.77 -13.64
C GLN A 178 -9.24 6.30 -13.52
N ALA A 179 -10.28 6.84 -12.87
CA ALA A 179 -10.44 8.28 -12.74
C ALA A 179 -9.44 8.94 -11.77
N LYS A 180 -9.02 8.24 -10.71
CA LYS A 180 -8.32 8.86 -9.56
C LYS A 180 -6.94 8.30 -9.27
N LEU A 181 -6.70 7.01 -9.52
CA LEU A 181 -5.48 6.31 -9.06
C LEU A 181 -4.63 5.76 -10.21
N GLU A 182 -5.21 5.49 -11.38
CA GLU A 182 -4.49 4.78 -12.45
C GLU A 182 -3.26 5.53 -12.93
N THR A 183 -3.40 6.81 -13.28
CA THR A 183 -2.28 7.60 -13.82
C THR A 183 -1.10 7.67 -12.85
N ILE A 184 -1.38 7.87 -11.56
CA ILE A 184 -0.34 7.95 -10.53
C ILE A 184 0.28 6.58 -10.25
N PHE A 185 -0.51 5.50 -10.21
CA PHE A 185 0.03 4.15 -10.05
C PHE A 185 0.93 3.73 -11.21
N LEU A 186 0.49 3.96 -12.46
CA LEU A 186 1.31 3.68 -13.64
C LEU A 186 2.57 4.56 -13.70
N SER A 187 2.55 5.75 -13.12
CA SER A 187 3.75 6.58 -13.00
C SER A 187 4.84 5.93 -12.13
N SER A 188 4.45 5.11 -11.15
CA SER A 188 5.39 4.36 -10.29
C SER A 188 6.19 3.29 -11.05
N LEU A 189 5.73 2.85 -12.23
CA LEU A 189 6.52 2.01 -13.14
C LEU A 189 7.73 2.76 -13.73
N ARG A 190 7.77 4.08 -13.61
CA ARG A 190 8.88 4.93 -14.07
C ARG A 190 9.61 5.62 -12.91
N ASP A 191 9.39 5.15 -11.68
CA ASP A 191 10.03 5.70 -10.49
C ASP A 191 11.56 5.64 -10.62
N SER A 192 12.26 6.63 -10.06
CA SER A 192 13.73 6.66 -10.07
C SER A 192 14.33 5.49 -9.27
N VAL A 193 13.63 5.01 -8.24
CA VAL A 193 14.06 3.93 -7.36
C VAL A 193 13.54 2.58 -7.83
N HIS A 194 14.46 1.64 -8.03
CA HIS A 194 14.16 0.28 -8.50
C HIS A 194 13.13 -0.45 -7.62
N SER A 195 13.23 -0.34 -6.30
CA SER A 195 12.32 -1.01 -5.37
C SER A 195 10.86 -0.57 -5.54
N VAL A 196 10.62 0.72 -5.82
CA VAL A 196 9.27 1.23 -6.08
C VAL A 196 8.74 0.67 -7.39
N ARG A 197 9.57 0.64 -8.45
CA ARG A 197 9.20 0.03 -9.74
C ARG A 197 8.84 -1.46 -9.58
N GLN A 198 9.62 -2.21 -8.80
CA GLN A 198 9.34 -3.62 -8.54
C GLN A 198 8.03 -3.83 -7.78
N ALA A 199 7.74 -3.02 -6.77
CA ALA A 199 6.45 -3.06 -6.08
C ALA A 199 5.29 -2.79 -7.05
N ALA A 200 5.43 -1.77 -7.91
CA ALA A 200 4.42 -1.46 -8.92
C ALA A 200 4.20 -2.60 -9.93
N ILE A 201 5.28 -3.25 -10.38
CA ILE A 201 5.21 -4.44 -11.25
C ILE A 201 4.41 -5.56 -10.58
N GLN A 202 4.73 -5.90 -9.33
CA GLN A 202 4.09 -7.00 -8.60
C GLN A 202 2.60 -6.73 -8.37
N HIS A 203 2.26 -5.53 -7.94
CA HIS A 203 0.88 -5.17 -7.59
C HIS A 203 0.00 -4.91 -8.80
N LEU A 204 0.57 -4.64 -9.98
CA LEU A 204 -0.19 -4.56 -11.22
C LEU A 204 -0.81 -5.92 -11.61
N ALA A 205 -0.19 -7.04 -11.22
CA ALA A 205 -0.78 -8.38 -11.40
C ALA A 205 -2.14 -8.50 -10.70
N GLU A 206 -2.22 -8.04 -9.44
CA GLU A 206 -3.45 -8.10 -8.65
C GLU A 206 -4.55 -7.19 -9.20
N ILE A 207 -4.17 -6.04 -9.76
CA ILE A 207 -5.11 -5.12 -10.41
C ILE A 207 -5.65 -5.75 -11.70
N ALA A 208 -4.77 -6.34 -12.52
CA ALA A 208 -5.17 -7.07 -13.73
C ALA A 208 -6.09 -8.25 -13.39
N ASP A 209 -5.81 -9.01 -12.33
CA ASP A 209 -6.69 -10.08 -11.83
C ASP A 209 -8.06 -9.57 -11.38
N THR A 210 -8.08 -8.43 -10.68
CA THR A 210 -9.33 -7.80 -10.21
C THR A 210 -10.22 -7.33 -11.35
N PHE A 211 -9.63 -6.79 -12.42
CA PHE A 211 -10.34 -6.17 -13.53
C PHE A 211 -10.50 -7.08 -14.75
N GLY A 212 -9.77 -8.18 -14.81
CA GLY A 212 -9.89 -9.23 -15.81
C GLY A 212 -9.15 -8.96 -17.13
N ALA A 213 -9.25 -9.96 -18.00
CA ALA A 213 -8.56 -10.00 -19.29
C ALA A 213 -8.96 -8.86 -20.23
N ASP A 214 -10.26 -8.57 -20.32
CA ASP A 214 -10.80 -7.57 -21.25
C ASP A 214 -10.24 -6.18 -20.95
N TRP A 215 -10.31 -5.76 -19.68
CA TRP A 215 -9.70 -4.50 -19.24
C TRP A 215 -8.18 -4.48 -19.46
N THR A 216 -7.50 -5.60 -19.15
CA THR A 216 -6.05 -5.72 -19.32
C THR A 216 -5.64 -5.50 -20.78
N VAL A 217 -6.39 -6.08 -21.73
CA VAL A 217 -6.11 -5.98 -23.16
C VAL A 217 -6.51 -4.65 -23.76
N THR A 218 -7.72 -4.17 -23.45
CA THR A 218 -8.30 -2.99 -24.10
C THR A 218 -7.79 -1.68 -23.52
N HIS A 219 -7.36 -1.68 -22.25
CA HIS A 219 -7.01 -0.45 -21.53
C HIS A 219 -5.56 -0.43 -21.04
N LEU A 220 -5.11 -1.47 -20.33
CA LEU A 220 -3.77 -1.47 -19.72
C LEU A 220 -2.64 -1.68 -20.74
N LEU A 221 -2.74 -2.71 -21.58
CA LEU A 221 -1.69 -3.06 -22.55
C LEU A 221 -1.35 -1.92 -23.53
N PRO A 222 -2.32 -1.19 -24.13
CA PRO A 222 -2.02 -0.05 -24.98
C PRO A 222 -1.15 1.00 -24.28
N LYS A 223 -1.46 1.33 -23.01
CA LYS A 223 -0.67 2.26 -22.20
C LYS A 223 0.75 1.77 -21.93
N LEU A 224 0.92 0.47 -21.68
CA LEU A 224 2.25 -0.14 -21.50
C LEU A 224 3.07 -0.11 -22.79
N VAL A 225 2.45 -0.39 -23.95
CA VAL A 225 3.09 -0.33 -25.27
C VAL A 225 3.49 1.11 -25.63
N ASP A 226 2.62 2.09 -25.35
CA ASP A 226 2.88 3.51 -25.53
C ASP A 226 4.04 3.95 -24.62
N GLN A 227 4.02 3.54 -23.35
CA GLN A 227 5.11 3.81 -22.40
C GLN A 227 6.44 3.22 -22.89
N TYR A 228 6.44 1.98 -23.40
CA TYR A 228 7.65 1.36 -23.95
C TYR A 228 8.19 2.18 -25.13
N SER A 229 7.30 2.57 -26.04
CA SER A 229 7.66 3.23 -27.30
C SER A 229 8.09 4.69 -27.11
N ALA A 230 7.49 5.40 -26.16
CA ALA A 230 7.81 6.79 -25.84
C ALA A 230 9.02 6.92 -24.89
N SER A 231 9.53 5.82 -24.34
CA SER A 231 10.57 5.88 -23.32
C SER A 231 11.96 6.18 -23.90
N VAL A 232 12.51 7.32 -23.50
CA VAL A 232 13.91 7.70 -23.76
C VAL A 232 14.88 6.77 -23.01
N GLY A 233 14.59 6.45 -21.75
CA GLY A 233 15.45 5.62 -20.91
C GLY A 233 15.22 4.12 -21.10
N TYR A 234 16.30 3.35 -21.25
CA TYR A 234 16.22 1.89 -21.37
C TYR A 234 15.62 1.22 -20.11
N ALA A 235 15.85 1.79 -18.92
CA ALA A 235 15.37 1.22 -17.66
C ALA A 235 13.83 1.12 -17.61
N ASN A 236 13.12 2.09 -18.18
CA ASN A 236 11.66 2.07 -18.27
C ASN A 236 11.19 1.04 -19.31
N ARG A 237 11.92 0.86 -20.43
CA ARG A 237 11.62 -0.19 -21.42
C ARG A 237 11.76 -1.58 -20.79
N VAL A 238 12.86 -1.82 -20.06
CA VAL A 238 13.07 -3.03 -19.26
C VAL A 238 11.96 -3.22 -18.21
N THR A 239 11.55 -2.14 -17.54
CA THR A 239 10.47 -2.21 -16.55
C THR A 239 9.15 -2.64 -17.21
N THR A 240 8.81 -2.09 -18.38
CA THR A 240 7.63 -2.55 -19.13
C THR A 240 7.72 -4.04 -19.49
N LEU A 241 8.89 -4.54 -19.91
CA LEU A 241 9.05 -5.97 -20.21
C LEU A 241 8.81 -6.84 -18.96
N HIS A 242 9.27 -6.41 -17.78
CA HIS A 242 9.00 -7.11 -16.52
C HIS A 242 7.53 -7.09 -16.10
N VAL A 243 6.72 -6.15 -16.58
CA VAL A 243 5.26 -6.14 -16.35
C VAL A 243 4.56 -7.26 -17.13
N LEU A 244 5.03 -7.59 -18.34
CA LEU A 244 4.29 -8.49 -19.24
C LEU A 244 4.01 -9.88 -18.61
N PRO A 245 4.97 -10.57 -17.96
CA PRO A 245 4.69 -11.80 -17.24
C PRO A 245 3.59 -11.66 -16.19
N GLN A 246 3.59 -10.55 -15.44
CA GLN A 246 2.69 -10.31 -14.32
C GLN A 246 1.23 -10.19 -14.76
N VAL A 247 0.98 -9.57 -15.91
CA VAL A 247 -0.38 -9.36 -16.43
C VAL A 247 -0.83 -10.45 -17.40
N SER A 248 0.10 -11.27 -17.90
CA SER A 248 -0.24 -12.34 -18.85
C SER A 248 -1.10 -13.46 -18.25
N GLY A 249 -1.09 -13.63 -16.92
CA GLY A 249 -1.82 -14.71 -16.24
C GLY A 249 -3.35 -14.64 -16.38
N VAL A 250 -3.90 -13.46 -16.65
CA VAL A 250 -5.35 -13.29 -16.89
C VAL A 250 -5.72 -13.45 -18.37
N MET A 251 -4.75 -13.63 -19.26
CA MET A 251 -4.95 -13.64 -20.71
C MET A 251 -4.97 -15.06 -21.27
N THR A 252 -5.70 -15.26 -22.37
CA THR A 252 -5.61 -16.51 -23.14
C THR A 252 -4.36 -16.49 -24.04
N PRO A 253 -3.85 -17.66 -24.47
CA PRO A 253 -2.70 -17.70 -25.38
C PRO A 253 -2.92 -16.92 -26.69
N GLU A 254 -4.15 -16.86 -27.20
CA GLU A 254 -4.50 -16.07 -28.39
C GLU A 254 -4.28 -14.59 -28.16
N LEU A 255 -4.71 -14.07 -27.00
CA LEU A 255 -4.50 -12.68 -26.61
C LEU A 255 -3.01 -12.38 -26.39
N ILE A 256 -2.25 -13.31 -25.81
CA ILE A 256 -0.80 -13.16 -25.62
C ILE A 256 -0.10 -13.08 -26.99
N ASN A 257 -0.45 -13.97 -27.91
CA ASN A 257 0.07 -13.97 -29.28
C ASN A 257 -0.29 -12.69 -30.04
N GLN A 258 -1.48 -12.15 -29.81
CA GLN A 258 -1.95 -10.94 -30.49
C GLN A 258 -1.33 -9.65 -29.93
N TYR A 259 -1.17 -9.53 -28.62
CA TYR A 259 -0.83 -8.25 -27.97
C TYR A 259 0.55 -8.22 -27.30
N ILE A 260 1.03 -9.32 -26.72
CA ILE A 260 2.31 -9.37 -25.99
C ILE A 260 3.46 -9.75 -26.92
N VAL A 261 3.30 -10.80 -27.74
CA VAL A 261 4.36 -11.30 -28.63
C VAL A 261 4.89 -10.19 -29.56
N PRO A 262 4.06 -9.36 -30.22
CA PRO A 262 4.58 -8.29 -31.09
C PRO A 262 5.48 -7.29 -30.35
N LEU A 263 5.16 -6.96 -29.10
CA LEU A 263 6.00 -6.09 -28.28
C LEU A 263 7.33 -6.77 -27.92
N LEU A 264 7.32 -8.06 -27.61
CA LEU A 264 8.55 -8.82 -27.36
C LEU A 264 9.45 -8.88 -28.59
N ILE A 265 8.89 -9.13 -29.77
CA ILE A 265 9.64 -9.11 -31.04
C ILE A 265 10.16 -7.70 -31.39
N LYS A 266 9.43 -6.65 -31.02
CA LYS A 266 9.96 -5.28 -31.12
C LYS A 266 11.15 -5.08 -30.17
N ALA A 267 11.08 -5.63 -28.96
CA ALA A 267 12.11 -5.48 -27.94
C ALA A 267 13.39 -6.28 -28.21
N THR A 268 13.33 -7.40 -28.93
CA THR A 268 14.53 -8.11 -29.41
C THR A 268 15.36 -7.25 -30.37
N LYS A 269 14.79 -6.21 -30.97
CA LYS A 269 15.48 -5.31 -31.91
C LYS A 269 15.92 -3.99 -31.28
N ASP A 270 15.85 -3.86 -29.95
CA ASP A 270 16.24 -2.63 -29.25
C ASP A 270 17.74 -2.33 -29.39
N SER A 271 18.10 -1.06 -29.45
CA SER A 271 19.51 -0.64 -29.54
C SER A 271 20.32 -1.00 -28.28
N VAL A 272 19.66 -1.16 -27.14
CA VAL A 272 20.31 -1.44 -25.85
C VAL A 272 20.30 -2.94 -25.56
N PRO A 273 21.47 -3.58 -25.35
CA PRO A 273 21.57 -5.02 -25.05
C PRO A 273 20.71 -5.47 -23.87
N ASN A 274 20.66 -4.64 -22.80
CA ASN A 274 19.84 -4.91 -21.62
C ASN A 274 18.35 -5.09 -21.92
N VAL A 275 17.84 -4.41 -22.95
CA VAL A 275 16.46 -4.57 -23.38
C VAL A 275 16.31 -5.87 -24.18
N ARG A 276 17.26 -6.14 -25.09
CA ARG A 276 17.25 -7.35 -25.93
C ARG A 276 17.31 -8.64 -25.11
N PHE A 277 18.26 -8.77 -24.17
CA PHE A 277 18.33 -9.98 -23.35
C PHE A 277 17.14 -10.09 -22.38
N CYS A 278 16.58 -8.97 -21.92
CA CYS A 278 15.34 -8.96 -21.13
C CYS A 278 14.16 -9.48 -21.97
N ALA A 279 14.08 -9.11 -23.25
CA ALA A 279 13.10 -9.66 -24.18
C ALA A 279 13.27 -11.18 -24.33
N CYS A 280 14.50 -11.68 -24.52
CA CYS A 280 14.76 -13.13 -24.57
C CYS A 280 14.26 -13.86 -23.31
N ARG A 281 14.60 -13.35 -22.12
CA ARG A 281 14.14 -13.92 -20.85
C ARG A 281 12.62 -13.91 -20.72
N THR A 282 11.98 -12.85 -21.19
CA THR A 282 10.52 -12.73 -21.14
C THR A 282 9.87 -13.70 -22.13
N ILE A 283 10.43 -13.85 -23.33
CA ILE A 283 10.01 -14.85 -24.33
C ILE A 283 10.10 -16.26 -23.75
N MET A 284 11.21 -16.62 -23.09
CA MET A 284 11.35 -17.91 -22.40
C MET A 284 10.23 -18.14 -21.40
N TRP A 285 10.01 -17.17 -20.51
CA TRP A 285 8.96 -17.26 -19.50
C TRP A 285 7.58 -17.45 -20.14
N MET A 286 7.28 -16.73 -21.23
CA MET A 286 6.02 -16.87 -21.96
C MET A 286 5.86 -18.27 -22.56
N MET A 287 6.90 -18.86 -23.15
CA MET A 287 6.84 -20.23 -23.70
C MET A 287 6.69 -21.30 -22.60
N GLU A 288 7.29 -21.09 -21.43
CA GLU A 288 7.21 -22.03 -20.31
C GLU A 288 5.84 -22.02 -19.60
N HIS A 289 5.18 -20.86 -19.55
CA HIS A 289 3.95 -20.66 -18.77
C HIS A 289 2.69 -20.59 -19.62
N HIS A 290 2.82 -20.39 -20.93
CA HIS A 290 1.69 -20.25 -21.85
C HIS A 290 1.87 -21.10 -23.10
N ASN A 291 0.79 -21.72 -23.56
CA ASN A 291 0.79 -22.48 -24.81
C ASN A 291 0.68 -21.55 -26.03
N LEU A 292 1.79 -20.91 -26.42
CA LEU A 292 1.83 -19.96 -27.55
C LEU A 292 1.55 -20.61 -28.92
N GLY A 293 1.57 -21.95 -28.99
CA GLY A 293 1.36 -22.71 -30.22
C GLY A 293 2.60 -22.81 -31.11
N SER A 294 2.76 -23.96 -31.76
CA SER A 294 3.92 -24.28 -32.60
C SER A 294 4.09 -23.32 -33.78
N GLN A 295 2.99 -22.79 -34.31
CA GLN A 295 3.02 -21.81 -35.39
C GLN A 295 3.72 -20.52 -34.92
N THR A 296 3.26 -19.89 -33.84
CA THR A 296 3.85 -18.64 -33.32
C THR A 296 5.32 -18.85 -32.94
N ILE A 297 5.62 -19.97 -32.28
CA ILE A 297 7.00 -20.30 -31.91
C ILE A 297 7.87 -20.45 -33.16
N GLY A 298 7.44 -21.24 -34.14
CA GLY A 298 8.23 -21.56 -35.32
C GLY A 298 8.38 -20.42 -36.32
N THR A 299 7.35 -19.60 -36.54
CA THR A 299 7.34 -18.57 -37.60
C THR A 299 7.64 -17.16 -37.10
N VAL A 300 7.41 -16.88 -35.82
CA VAL A 300 7.59 -15.53 -35.26
C VAL A 300 8.76 -15.49 -34.27
N ILE A 301 8.75 -16.36 -33.26
CA ILE A 301 9.73 -16.28 -32.16
C ILE A 301 11.10 -16.84 -32.57
N LYS A 302 11.14 -18.06 -33.10
CA LYS A 302 12.38 -18.77 -33.43
C LYS A 302 13.29 -18.00 -34.40
N PRO A 303 12.79 -17.39 -35.49
CA PRO A 303 13.64 -16.60 -36.39
C PRO A 303 14.33 -15.43 -35.67
N CYS A 304 13.61 -14.71 -34.81
CA CYS A 304 14.20 -13.59 -34.05
C CYS A 304 15.26 -14.05 -33.05
N LEU A 305 15.10 -15.23 -32.44
CA LEU A 305 16.09 -15.77 -31.53
C LEU A 305 17.36 -16.26 -32.26
N LEU A 306 17.23 -16.81 -33.47
CA LEU A 306 18.38 -17.18 -34.31
C LEU A 306 19.21 -15.96 -34.74
N GLU A 307 18.56 -14.83 -35.00
CA GLU A 307 19.27 -13.56 -35.24
C GLU A 307 20.08 -13.14 -34.00
N LEU A 308 19.48 -13.24 -32.81
CA LEU A 308 20.11 -12.84 -31.54
C LEU A 308 21.20 -13.80 -31.03
N GLU A 309 21.24 -15.04 -31.50
CA GLU A 309 22.34 -15.97 -31.23
C GLU A 309 23.68 -15.43 -31.71
N HIS A 310 23.66 -14.53 -32.69
CA HIS A 310 24.83 -13.86 -33.28
C HIS A 310 24.94 -12.38 -32.88
N ASP A 311 24.26 -11.97 -31.80
CA ASP A 311 24.29 -10.59 -31.29
C ASP A 311 25.71 -10.19 -30.85
N SER A 312 26.04 -8.90 -30.83
CA SER A 312 27.36 -8.45 -30.37
C SER A 312 27.56 -8.59 -28.86
N ASP A 313 26.48 -8.64 -28.08
CA ASP A 313 26.50 -8.74 -26.64
C ASP A 313 26.38 -10.19 -26.14
N ILE A 314 27.29 -10.59 -25.24
CA ILE A 314 27.42 -11.97 -24.74
C ILE A 314 26.18 -12.41 -23.95
N ASP A 315 25.57 -11.51 -23.16
CA ASP A 315 24.37 -11.85 -22.40
C ASP A 315 23.19 -12.08 -23.35
N VAL A 316 23.07 -11.27 -24.40
CA VAL A 316 22.05 -11.46 -25.44
C VAL A 316 22.20 -12.82 -26.13
N GLN A 317 23.42 -13.18 -26.57
CA GLN A 317 23.70 -14.48 -27.16
C GLN A 317 23.30 -15.62 -26.21
N TYR A 318 23.73 -15.55 -24.94
CA TYR A 318 23.46 -16.57 -23.94
C TYR A 318 21.95 -16.80 -23.72
N TYR A 319 21.17 -15.73 -23.53
CA TYR A 319 19.73 -15.86 -23.34
C TYR A 319 18.99 -16.25 -24.61
N ALA A 320 19.47 -15.85 -25.79
CA ALA A 320 18.90 -16.29 -27.07
C ALA A 320 19.07 -17.80 -27.28
N GLN A 321 20.28 -18.34 -27.04
CA GLN A 321 20.55 -19.78 -27.10
C GLN A 321 19.67 -20.57 -26.13
N ARG A 322 19.52 -20.09 -24.89
CA ARG A 322 18.63 -20.73 -23.91
C ARG A 322 17.17 -20.73 -24.35
N ALA A 323 16.70 -19.64 -24.97
CA ALA A 323 15.36 -19.57 -25.51
C ALA A 323 15.16 -20.52 -26.71
N LEU A 324 16.15 -20.65 -27.58
CA LEU A 324 16.12 -21.58 -28.73
C LEU A 324 15.98 -23.04 -28.30
N LEU A 325 16.58 -23.43 -27.16
CA LEU A 325 16.41 -24.78 -26.61
C LEU A 325 14.95 -25.08 -26.28
N LEU A 326 14.18 -24.08 -25.82
CA LEU A 326 12.75 -24.23 -25.54
C LEU A 326 11.91 -24.31 -26.81
N CYS A 327 12.33 -23.69 -27.92
CA CYS A 327 11.61 -23.76 -29.20
C CYS A 327 11.69 -25.14 -29.88
N ASN A 328 12.60 -26.01 -29.42
CA ASN A 328 12.84 -27.34 -30.01
C ASN A 328 12.20 -28.48 -29.20
N ASN A 329 11.64 -28.18 -28.03
CA ASN A 329 10.89 -29.10 -27.18
C ASN A 329 9.39 -28.97 -27.46
#